data_AF-A0A8S3ZC05-F1
#
_entry.id   AF-A0A8S3ZC05-F1
#
_cell.length_a   1.000
_cell.length_b   1.000
_cell.length_c   1.000
_cell.angle_alpha   90.00
_cell.angle_beta   90.00
_cell.angle_gamma   90.00
#
_symmetry.space_group_name_H-M   'P 1'
#
loop_
_entity.id
_entity.type
_entity.pdbx_description
1 polymer ?
#
loop_
_entity_poly.entity_id
_entity_poly.type
_entity_poly.pdbx_seq_one_letter_code
_entity_poly.pdbx_strand_id
1 'polypeptide(L)'
;MDAEQLRKALGAVPRNAFEEMIQWTKEGKLWKFPIDNEADMDEERKYKFHEHIFLERHLSDFPKKGPVRKFMELVALGLSRNPWISVPEKIEHIRWYADYFRQKQDILVESIGEEGRMKKPDEQIE
;
A
#
# COMPACT_ATOMS: atom_id res chain seq x y z
N MET A 1 40.26 12.85 12.14
CA MET A 1 40.13 12.73 10.67
C MET A 1 39.54 11.37 10.41
N ASP A 2 38.32 11.31 9.87
CA ASP A 2 37.66 10.04 9.59
C ASP A 2 38.38 9.30 8.47
N ALA A 3 38.47 7.97 8.60
CA ALA A 3 39.23 7.12 7.67
C ALA A 3 38.76 7.28 6.21
N GLU A 4 37.47 7.56 5.99
CA GLU A 4 36.90 7.81 4.66
C GLU A 4 37.36 9.14 4.06
N GLN A 5 37.48 10.19 4.87
CA GLN A 5 37.94 11.50 4.40
C GLN A 5 39.43 11.44 3.99
N LEU A 6 40.25 10.71 4.75
CA LEU A 6 41.66 10.49 4.41
C LEU A 6 41.78 9.66 3.11
N ARG A 7 40.96 8.63 2.95
CA ARG A 7 40.93 7.77 1.76
C ARG A 7 40.53 8.52 0.50
N LYS A 8 39.57 9.45 0.59
CA LYS A 8 39.13 10.30 -0.53
C LYS A 8 40.17 11.36 -0.88
N ALA A 9 40.85 11.94 0.11
CA ALA A 9 41.93 12.91 -0.08
C ALA A 9 43.19 12.29 -0.73
N LEU A 10 43.44 11.00 -0.47
CA LEU A 10 44.56 10.26 -1.03
C LEU A 10 44.35 9.78 -2.49
N GLY A 11 43.22 10.13 -3.13
CA GLY A 11 42.93 9.72 -4.51
C GLY A 11 42.89 8.19 -4.64
N ALA A 12 42.12 7.53 -3.78
CA ALA A 12 42.01 6.06 -3.74
C ALA A 12 41.41 5.51 -5.05
N VAL A 13 42.28 5.35 -6.05
CA VAL A 13 42.03 4.48 -7.21
C VAL A 13 41.98 3.04 -6.67
N PRO A 14 40.97 2.24 -7.05
CA PRO A 14 40.91 0.85 -6.61
C PRO A 14 42.16 0.10 -7.06
N ARG A 15 42.79 -0.65 -6.14
CA ARG A 15 44.03 -1.39 -6.41
C ARG A 15 43.79 -2.66 -7.21
N ASN A 16 42.57 -3.18 -7.17
CA ASN A 16 42.14 -4.37 -7.88
C ASN A 16 40.64 -4.29 -8.25
N ALA A 17 40.20 -5.19 -9.13
CA ALA A 17 38.80 -5.26 -9.56
C ALA A 17 37.82 -5.56 -8.40
N PHE A 18 38.26 -6.28 -7.37
CA PHE A 18 37.41 -6.54 -6.20
C PHE A 18 37.15 -5.26 -5.38
N GLU A 19 38.13 -4.38 -5.22
CA GLU A 19 37.99 -3.10 -4.54
C GLU A 19 37.07 -2.17 -5.31
N GLU A 20 37.13 -2.19 -6.65
CA GLU A 20 36.19 -1.50 -7.52
C GLU A 20 34.75 -2.04 -7.37
N MET A 21 34.57 -3.37 -7.40
CA MET A 21 33.26 -3.99 -7.17
C MET A 21 32.69 -3.67 -5.78
N ILE A 22 33.54 -3.67 -4.73
CA ILE A 22 33.14 -3.28 -3.38
C ILE A 22 32.71 -1.81 -3.36
N GLN A 23 33.44 -0.93 -4.05
CA GLN A 23 33.09 0.48 -4.15
C GLN A 23 31.76 0.67 -4.88
N TRP A 24 31.55 0.02 -6.04
CA TRP A 24 30.28 0.10 -6.78
C TRP A 24 29.10 -0.48 -6.00
N THR A 25 29.33 -1.53 -5.19
CA THR A 25 28.30 -2.09 -4.30
C THR A 25 27.92 -1.10 -3.19
N LYS A 26 28.90 -0.38 -2.60
CA LYS A 26 28.63 0.67 -1.61
C LYS A 26 27.94 1.89 -2.21
N GLU A 27 28.27 2.24 -3.45
CA GLU A 27 27.63 3.31 -4.22
C GLU A 27 26.24 2.93 -4.75
N GLY A 28 25.82 1.66 -4.62
CA GLY A 28 24.53 1.16 -5.12
C GLY A 28 24.46 0.95 -6.64
N LYS A 29 25.60 0.99 -7.35
CA LYS A 29 25.67 0.75 -8.79
C LYS A 29 25.61 -0.73 -9.16
N LEU A 30 26.07 -1.59 -8.27
CA LEU A 30 26.10 -3.04 -8.45
C LEU A 30 25.03 -3.70 -7.56
N TRP A 31 24.43 -4.79 -8.05
CA TRP A 31 23.44 -5.55 -7.28
C TRP A 31 24.07 -6.18 -6.04
N LYS A 32 23.33 -6.20 -4.93
CA LYS A 32 23.78 -6.89 -3.71
C LYS A 32 23.58 -8.39 -3.87
N PHE A 33 24.57 -9.17 -3.48
CA PHE A 33 24.52 -10.63 -3.51
C PHE A 33 24.28 -11.21 -2.10
N PRO A 34 23.53 -12.32 -1.97
CA PRO A 34 22.78 -13.01 -3.03
C PRO A 34 21.64 -12.14 -3.60
N ILE A 35 21.32 -12.34 -4.89
CA ILE A 35 20.31 -11.52 -5.58
C ILE A 35 18.94 -11.74 -4.94
N ASP A 36 18.32 -10.64 -4.51
CA ASP A 36 16.94 -10.58 -4.02
C ASP A 36 16.10 -9.80 -5.03
N ASN A 37 15.05 -10.43 -5.58
CA ASN A 37 14.16 -9.79 -6.56
C ASN A 37 13.31 -8.68 -5.93
N GLU A 38 13.19 -8.64 -4.60
CA GLU A 38 12.40 -7.67 -3.84
C GLU A 38 13.29 -6.62 -3.13
N ALA A 39 14.56 -6.49 -3.55
CA ALA A 39 15.56 -5.67 -2.85
C ALA A 39 15.17 -4.18 -2.73
N ASP A 40 14.41 -3.65 -3.69
CA ASP A 40 13.98 -2.24 -3.73
C ASP A 40 12.51 -2.04 -3.30
N MET A 41 11.84 -3.07 -2.78
CA MET A 41 10.43 -3.01 -2.34
C MET A 41 10.29 -2.59 -0.86
N ASP A 42 11.06 -1.58 -0.43
CA ASP A 42 11.13 -1.16 0.99
C ASP A 42 9.79 -0.65 1.56
N GLU A 43 8.98 0.04 0.75
CA GLU A 43 7.68 0.56 1.17
C GLU A 43 6.67 -0.56 1.42
N GLU A 44 6.66 -1.57 0.56
CA GLU A 44 5.74 -2.71 0.66
C GLU A 44 6.13 -3.63 1.84
N ARG A 45 7.42 -3.76 2.13
CA ARG A 45 7.94 -4.52 3.29
C ARG A 45 7.42 -4.01 4.64
N LYS A 46 6.90 -2.77 4.70
CA LYS A 46 6.27 -2.22 5.91
C LYS A 46 4.96 -2.91 6.24
N TYR A 47 4.26 -3.43 5.23
CA TYR A 47 2.95 -4.03 5.37
C TYR A 47 3.04 -5.55 5.48
N LYS A 48 2.16 -6.12 6.30
CA LYS A 48 2.06 -7.57 6.48
C LYS A 48 0.97 -8.15 5.60
N PHE A 49 1.07 -9.45 5.29
CA PHE A 49 0.08 -10.14 4.44
C PHE A 49 -1.37 -9.92 4.89
N HIS A 50 -1.62 -9.89 6.21
CA HIS A 50 -2.96 -9.74 6.77
C HIS A 50 -3.58 -8.36 6.47
N GLU A 51 -2.78 -7.35 6.17
CA GLU A 51 -3.22 -6.01 5.78
C GLU A 51 -3.64 -5.97 4.31
N HIS A 52 -3.04 -6.80 3.44
CA HIS A 52 -3.48 -6.96 2.05
C HIS A 52 -4.75 -7.79 1.92
N ILE A 53 -4.94 -8.78 2.80
CA ILE A 53 -6.03 -9.76 2.69
C ILE A 53 -7.28 -9.30 3.45
N PHE A 54 -7.15 -8.85 4.70
CA PHE A 54 -8.31 -8.59 5.56
C PHE A 54 -8.80 -7.14 5.47
N LEU A 55 -9.30 -6.76 4.30
CA LEU A 55 -9.79 -5.41 4.02
C LEU A 55 -11.17 -5.10 4.61
N GLU A 56 -11.87 -6.12 5.15
CA GLU A 56 -13.21 -5.97 5.74
C GLU A 56 -13.26 -4.95 6.88
N ARG A 57 -12.13 -4.72 7.56
CA ARG A 57 -11.99 -3.72 8.63
C ARG A 57 -12.24 -2.29 8.13
N HIS A 58 -11.99 -2.03 6.86
CA HIS A 58 -12.21 -0.72 6.23
C HIS A 58 -13.63 -0.55 5.68
N LEU A 59 -14.51 -1.55 5.85
CA LEU A 59 -15.91 -1.52 5.42
C LEU A 59 -16.88 -1.03 6.51
N SER A 60 -16.39 -0.37 7.56
CA SER A 60 -17.18 0.17 8.68
C SER A 60 -18.16 1.28 8.26
N ASP A 61 -17.79 2.03 7.23
CA ASP A 61 -18.53 3.19 6.73
C ASP A 61 -19.74 2.79 5.87
N PHE A 62 -19.78 1.52 5.44
CA PHE A 62 -20.84 0.97 4.61
C PHE A 62 -21.94 0.30 5.47
N PRO A 63 -23.17 0.15 4.94
CA PRO A 63 -24.23 -0.60 5.60
C PRO A 63 -23.78 -2.02 5.97
N LYS A 64 -24.22 -2.54 7.13
CA LYS A 64 -23.88 -3.91 7.59
C LYS A 64 -24.59 -5.00 6.77
N LYS A 65 -25.69 -4.66 6.11
CA LYS A 65 -26.51 -5.55 5.29
C LYS A 65 -26.98 -4.79 4.05
N GLY A 66 -27.38 -5.52 3.01
CA GLY A 66 -27.94 -4.96 1.78
C GLY A 66 -27.03 -5.12 0.56
N PRO A 67 -27.47 -4.66 -0.62
CA PRO A 67 -26.75 -4.81 -1.88
C PRO A 67 -25.41 -4.09 -1.91
N VAL A 68 -25.33 -2.89 -1.33
CA VAL A 68 -24.08 -2.10 -1.23
C VAL A 68 -23.00 -2.86 -0.47
N ARG A 69 -23.39 -3.54 0.62
CA ARG A 69 -22.46 -4.37 1.42
C ARG A 69 -21.91 -5.53 0.60
N LYS A 70 -22.78 -6.28 -0.08
CA LYS A 70 -22.37 -7.39 -0.96
C LYS A 70 -21.45 -6.93 -2.08
N PHE A 71 -21.74 -5.78 -2.69
CA PHE A 71 -20.89 -5.18 -3.71
C PHE A 71 -19.50 -4.86 -3.14
N MET A 72 -19.42 -4.22 -1.98
CA MET A 72 -18.15 -3.89 -1.35
C MET A 72 -17.37 -5.11 -0.86
N GLU A 73 -18.03 -6.19 -0.47
CA GLU A 73 -17.39 -7.47 -0.17
C GLU A 73 -16.72 -8.07 -1.42
N LEU A 74 -17.34 -7.95 -2.60
CA LEU A 74 -16.72 -8.36 -3.86
C LEU A 74 -15.54 -7.45 -4.24
N VAL A 75 -15.66 -6.15 -4.04
CA VAL A 75 -14.56 -5.20 -4.27
C VAL A 75 -13.38 -5.53 -3.35
N ALA A 76 -13.63 -5.74 -2.06
CA ALA A 76 -12.60 -6.13 -1.09
C ALA A 76 -11.96 -7.48 -1.46
N LEU A 77 -12.75 -8.47 -1.91
CA LEU A 77 -12.24 -9.74 -2.40
C LEU A 77 -11.33 -9.55 -3.64
N GLY A 78 -11.73 -8.69 -4.58
CA GLY A 78 -10.92 -8.35 -5.76
C GLY A 78 -9.59 -7.69 -5.38
N LEU A 79 -9.63 -6.71 -4.48
CA LEU A 79 -8.44 -6.02 -3.96
C LEU A 79 -7.52 -6.96 -3.17
N SER A 80 -8.07 -7.92 -2.42
CA SER A 80 -7.29 -8.90 -1.66
C SER A 80 -6.44 -9.81 -2.55
N ARG A 81 -6.91 -10.08 -3.77
CA ARG A 81 -6.23 -10.94 -4.75
C ARG A 81 -5.26 -10.18 -5.64
N ASN A 82 -5.16 -8.85 -5.51
CA ASN A 82 -4.30 -8.03 -6.34
C ASN A 82 -2.89 -7.88 -5.72
N PRO A 83 -1.82 -8.40 -6.36
CA PRO A 83 -0.44 -8.24 -5.91
C PRO A 83 0.21 -6.92 -6.37
N TRP A 84 -0.41 -6.19 -7.29
CA TRP A 84 0.19 -5.02 -7.95
C TRP A 84 -0.17 -3.69 -7.29
N ILE A 85 -1.01 -3.71 -6.25
CA ILE A 85 -1.51 -2.51 -5.57
C ILE A 85 -1.10 -2.60 -4.10
N SER A 86 -0.58 -1.50 -3.57
CA SER A 86 -0.16 -1.35 -2.18
C SER A 86 -1.36 -1.24 -1.22
N VAL A 87 -1.16 -1.49 0.07
CA VAL A 87 -2.21 -1.31 1.09
C VAL A 87 -2.85 0.08 1.07
N PRO A 88 -2.10 1.21 1.07
CA PRO A 88 -2.72 2.54 1.10
C PRO A 88 -3.61 2.81 -0.11
N GLU A 89 -3.20 2.37 -1.30
CA GLU A 89 -4.02 2.48 -2.51
C GLU A 89 -5.31 1.66 -2.42
N LYS A 90 -5.25 0.43 -1.86
CA LYS A 90 -6.46 -0.39 -1.61
C LYS A 90 -7.43 0.33 -0.68
N ILE A 91 -6.93 0.96 0.39
CA ILE A 91 -7.74 1.72 1.34
C ILE A 91 -8.34 2.97 0.67
N GLU A 92 -7.56 3.67 -0.15
CA GLU A 92 -8.02 4.84 -0.90
C GLU A 92 -9.15 4.47 -1.88
N HIS A 93 -9.02 3.35 -2.59
CA HIS A 93 -10.08 2.83 -3.44
C HIS A 93 -11.39 2.57 -2.66
N ILE A 94 -11.31 1.99 -1.47
CA ILE A 94 -12.49 1.76 -0.61
C ILE A 94 -13.11 3.08 -0.16
N ARG A 95 -12.28 4.06 0.24
CA ARG A 95 -12.75 5.40 0.64
C ARG A 95 -13.45 6.13 -0.49
N TRP A 96 -12.90 6.04 -1.71
CA TRP A 96 -13.51 6.62 -2.89
C TRP A 96 -14.94 6.10 -3.12
N TYR A 97 -15.18 4.79 -2.94
CA TYR A 97 -16.53 4.24 -3.01
C TYR A 97 -17.45 4.79 -1.91
N ALA A 98 -16.94 4.96 -0.69
CA ALA A 98 -17.72 5.53 0.39
C ALA A 98 -18.20 6.95 0.05
N ASP A 99 -17.31 7.79 -0.48
CA ASP A 99 -17.64 9.15 -0.89
C ASP A 99 -18.55 9.19 -2.11
N TYR A 100 -18.36 8.28 -3.06
CA TYR A 100 -19.24 8.13 -4.22
C TYR A 100 -20.68 7.82 -3.81
N PHE A 101 -20.88 6.84 -2.92
CA PHE A 101 -22.23 6.49 -2.45
C PHE A 101 -22.86 7.60 -1.61
N ARG A 102 -22.06 8.33 -0.81
CA ARG A 102 -22.55 9.52 -0.08
C ARG A 102 -23.05 10.60 -1.04
N GLN A 103 -22.34 10.87 -2.13
CA GLN A 103 -22.75 11.85 -3.14
C GLN A 103 -23.99 11.41 -3.94
N LYS A 104 -24.23 10.10 -4.06
CA LYS A 104 -25.35 9.52 -4.82
C LYS A 104 -26.45 8.94 -3.93
N GLN A 105 -26.53 9.40 -2.68
CA GLN A 105 -27.49 8.92 -1.69
C GLN A 105 -28.95 9.02 -2.18
N ASP A 106 -29.30 10.11 -2.89
CA ASP A 106 -30.67 10.31 -3.38
C ASP A 106 -31.10 9.18 -4.34
N ILE A 107 -30.19 8.76 -5.23
CA ILE A 107 -30.42 7.67 -6.19
C ILE A 107 -30.47 6.32 -5.47
N LEU A 108 -29.63 6.13 -4.45
CA LEU A 108 -29.62 4.89 -3.65
C LEU A 108 -30.93 4.71 -2.88
N VAL A 109 -31.45 5.80 -2.29
CA VAL A 109 -32.72 5.79 -1.56
C VAL A 109 -33.88 5.54 -2.52
N GLU A 110 -33.86 6.13 -3.71
CA GLU A 110 -34.89 5.90 -4.74
C GLU A 110 -34.90 4.45 -5.25
N SER A 111 -33.73 3.85 -5.47
CA SER A 111 -33.61 2.52 -6.09
C SER A 111 -33.66 1.34 -5.11
N ILE A 112 -33.12 1.50 -3.91
CA ILE A 112 -32.89 0.41 -2.94
C ILE A 112 -33.54 0.69 -1.58
N GLY A 113 -34.16 1.86 -1.40
CA GLY A 113 -34.80 2.25 -0.14
C GLY A 113 -33.82 2.49 1.00
N GLU A 114 -34.28 2.29 2.25
CA GLU A 114 -33.48 2.57 3.45
C GLU A 114 -32.26 1.65 3.61
N GLU A 115 -32.23 0.50 2.95
CA GLU A 115 -31.08 -0.44 2.97
C GLU A 115 -29.83 0.11 2.26
N GLY A 116 -30.00 1.10 1.38
CA GLY A 116 -28.91 1.78 0.68
C GLY A 116 -28.31 2.95 1.47
N ARG A 117 -28.86 3.30 2.62
CA ARG A 117 -28.47 4.51 3.35
C ARG A 117 -27.09 4.34 4.00
N MET A 118 -26.11 5.07 3.46
CA MET A 118 -24.77 5.16 4.06
C MET A 118 -24.82 5.73 5.48
N LYS A 119 -23.91 5.28 6.36
CA LYS A 119 -23.72 5.87 7.70
C LYS A 119 -23.20 7.30 7.57
N LYS A 120 -23.69 8.18 8.45
CA LYS A 120 -23.15 9.54 8.54
C LYS A 120 -21.75 9.49 9.18
N PRO A 121 -20.82 10.37 8.75
CA PRO A 121 -19.46 10.40 9.31
C PRO A 121 -19.41 10.66 10.82
N ASP A 122 -20.45 11.26 11.41
CA ASP A 122 -20.50 11.63 12.84
C ASP A 122 -21.07 10.56 13.79
N GLU A 123 -21.49 9.39 13.30
CA GLU A 123 -22.06 8.30 14.13
C GLU A 123 -21.02 7.27 14.61
N GLN A 124 -19.73 7.62 14.64
CA GLN A 124 -18.64 6.69 15.01
C GLN A 124 -18.17 6.77 16.47
N ILE A 125 -18.91 7.44 17.37
CA ILE A 125 -18.59 7.45 18.81
C ILE A 125 -19.67 6.66 19.56
N GLU A 126 -19.48 5.34 19.64
CA GLU A 126 -19.84 4.48 20.78
C GLU A 126 -19.21 3.10 20.63
#